data_AF-A0A1F4Q9F4-F1
#
_entry.id   AF-A0A1F4Q9F4-F1
#
_cell.length_a   1.000
_cell.length_b   1.000
_cell.length_c   1.000
_cell.angle_alpha   90.00
_cell.angle_beta   90.00
_cell.angle_gamma   90.00
#
_symmetry.space_group_name_H-M   'P 1'
#
loop_
_entity.id
_entity.type
_entity.pdbx_description
1 polymer ?
#
loop_
_entity_poly.entity_id
_entity_poly.type
_entity_poly.pdbx_seq_one_letter_code
_entity_poly.pdbx_strand_id
1 'polypeptide(L)'
;MEHVIRFSSGGSPDLRRVMTLLAQHDFPVQVRMVDGELTLPDEAPPERWKEVRLGTSSGMVSLVRRGGEIAVVTWGNADEAMQRAWNAVAWAVAKAGDGQILRPEGPQNPDDFRASVSFPEALRK
;
A
#
# COMPACT_ATOMS: atom_id res chain seq x y z
N MET A 1 2.28 11.20 -6.93
CA MET A 1 1.94 10.10 -7.88
C MET A 1 1.03 9.12 -7.15
N GLU A 2 0.13 8.41 -7.85
CA GLU A 2 -0.75 7.43 -7.22
C GLU A 2 -0.91 6.12 -8.01
N HIS A 3 -0.95 5.01 -7.28
CA HIS A 3 -1.40 3.71 -7.76
C HIS A 3 -2.83 3.54 -7.27
N VAL A 4 -3.77 3.20 -8.15
CA VAL A 4 -5.17 2.99 -7.75
C VAL A 4 -5.46 1.51 -7.75
N ILE A 5 -5.98 1.00 -6.64
CA ILE A 5 -6.39 -0.40 -6.50
C ILE A 5 -7.90 -0.46 -6.45
N ARG A 6 -8.50 -1.28 -7.30
CA ARG A 6 -9.94 -1.55 -7.34
C ARG A 6 -10.24 -2.95 -6.82
N PHE A 7 -11.31 -3.07 -6.04
CA PHE A 7 -11.73 -4.33 -5.43
C PHE A 7 -13.06 -4.82 -6.01
N SER A 8 -13.16 -6.12 -6.30
CA SER A 8 -14.28 -6.76 -7.01
C SER A 8 -15.58 -6.81 -6.19
N SER A 9 -15.50 -6.79 -4.86
CA SER A 9 -16.63 -7.04 -3.95
C SER A 9 -17.02 -5.84 -3.07
N GLY A 10 -16.55 -4.63 -3.41
CA GLY A 10 -16.81 -3.42 -2.61
C GLY A 10 -16.12 -3.41 -1.23
N GLY A 11 -15.42 -4.48 -0.89
CA GLY A 11 -14.55 -4.56 0.28
C GLY A 11 -13.19 -3.92 0.02
N SER A 12 -12.52 -3.55 1.09
CA SER A 12 -11.11 -3.15 1.13
C SER A 12 -10.32 -4.16 1.95
N PRO A 13 -9.00 -4.27 1.79
CA PRO A 13 -8.20 -5.08 2.71
C PRO A 13 -8.33 -4.59 4.15
N ASP A 14 -8.27 -5.54 5.09
CA ASP A 14 -7.88 -5.24 6.47
C ASP A 14 -6.43 -4.75 6.44
N LEU A 15 -6.19 -3.55 6.98
CA LEU A 15 -4.86 -2.95 7.00
C LEU A 15 -3.85 -3.84 7.75
N ARG A 16 -4.27 -4.59 8.78
CA ARG A 16 -3.40 -5.54 9.47
C ARG A 16 -2.89 -6.64 8.56
N ARG A 17 -3.70 -7.10 7.59
CA ARG A 17 -3.26 -8.09 6.58
C ARG A 17 -2.20 -7.51 5.65
N VAL A 18 -2.36 -6.25 5.23
CA VAL A 18 -1.35 -5.54 4.41
C VAL A 18 -0.03 -5.45 5.16
N MET A 19 -0.06 -5.00 6.42
CA MET A 19 1.15 -4.87 7.25
C MET A 19 1.81 -6.22 7.52
N THR A 20 1.02 -7.25 7.83
CA THR A 20 1.51 -8.61 8.06
C THR A 20 2.19 -9.17 6.81
N LEU A 21 1.57 -9.00 5.64
CA LEU A 21 2.15 -9.45 4.37
C LEU A 21 3.49 -8.77 4.09
N LEU A 22 3.58 -7.45 4.27
CA LEU A 22 4.84 -6.72 4.09
C LEU A 22 5.92 -7.17 5.09
N ALA A 23 5.55 -7.40 6.36
CA ALA A 23 6.46 -7.89 7.38
C ALA A 23 6.98 -9.32 7.10
N GLN A 24 6.14 -10.20 6.53
CA GLN A 24 6.54 -11.55 6.10
C GLN A 24 7.62 -11.53 5.00
N HIS A 25 7.74 -10.43 4.26
CA HIS A 25 8.77 -10.22 3.25
C HIS A 25 9.88 -9.26 3.75
N ASP A 26 10.17 -9.27 5.05
CA ASP A 26 11.22 -8.45 5.68
C ASP A 26 11.10 -6.94 5.40
N PHE A 27 9.88 -6.44 5.16
CA PHE A 27 9.61 -5.04 4.87
C PHE A 27 8.52 -4.47 5.80
N PRO A 28 8.77 -4.43 7.12
CA PRO A 28 7.77 -3.93 8.06
C PRO A 28 7.46 -2.45 7.80
N VAL A 29 6.18 -2.10 7.93
CA VAL A 29 5.68 -0.73 7.85
C VAL A 29 4.95 -0.39 9.14
N GLN A 30 4.87 0.90 9.47
CA GLN A 30 4.21 1.37 10.67
C GLN A 30 3.13 2.39 10.33
N VAL A 31 1.95 2.26 10.94
CA VAL A 31 0.94 3.32 10.89
C VAL A 31 1.46 4.53 11.66
N ARG A 32 1.58 5.67 10.97
CA ARG A 32 2.03 6.93 11.56
C ARG A 32 0.88 7.88 11.83
N MET A 33 -0.12 7.84 10.95
CA MET A 33 -1.30 8.70 11.04
C MET A 33 -2.53 7.99 10.50
N VAL A 34 -3.68 8.29 11.07
CA VAL A 34 -5.01 7.88 10.60
C VAL A 34 -5.90 9.11 10.59
N ASP A 35 -6.55 9.38 9.45
CA ASP A 35 -7.52 10.47 9.29
C ASP A 35 -7.02 11.86 9.74
N GLY A 36 -5.70 12.10 9.63
CA GLY A 36 -5.04 13.36 10.01
C GLY A 36 -4.48 13.39 11.42
N GLU A 37 -4.78 12.37 12.25
CA GLU A 37 -4.31 12.26 13.63
C GLU A 37 -3.09 11.33 13.72
N LEU A 38 -2.14 11.66 14.60
CA LEU A 38 -0.99 10.79 14.88
C LEU A 38 -1.46 9.54 15.63
N THR A 39 -0.90 8.40 15.25
CA THR A 39 -1.16 7.13 15.94
C THR A 39 0.01 6.72 16.82
N LEU A 40 -0.29 6.05 17.93
CA LEU A 40 0.75 5.44 18.74
C LEU A 40 1.34 4.20 18.02
N PRO A 41 2.60 3.84 18.29
CA PRO A 41 3.31 2.73 17.63
C PRO A 41 2.57 1.38 17.61
N ASP A 42 1.86 1.07 18.70
CA ASP A 42 1.20 -0.22 18.94
C ASP A 42 -0.33 -0.13 18.84
N GLU A 43 -0.84 1.03 18.42
CA GLU A 43 -2.28 1.24 18.27
C GLU A 43 -2.78 0.49 17.04
N ALA A 44 -3.80 -0.35 17.25
CA ALA A 44 -4.43 -1.05 16.15
C ALA A 44 -5.16 -0.03 15.25
N PRO A 45 -4.99 -0.09 13.93
CA PRO A 45 -5.72 0.80 13.04
C PRO A 45 -7.23 0.54 13.16
N PRO A 46 -8.07 1.58 13.15
CA PRO A 46 -9.52 1.42 13.22
C PRO A 46 -10.03 0.63 12.02
N GLU A 47 -11.15 -0.09 12.17
CA GLU A 47 -11.76 -0.86 11.08
C GLU A 47 -12.19 0.03 9.90
N ARG A 48 -12.52 1.30 10.19
CA ARG A 48 -12.93 2.29 9.20
C ARG A 48 -11.98 3.49 9.27
N TRP A 49 -11.43 3.85 8.12
CA TRP A 49 -10.54 4.99 7.93
C TRP A 49 -10.75 5.55 6.52
N LYS A 50 -10.49 6.85 6.35
CA LYS A 50 -10.48 7.53 5.05
C LYS A 50 -9.06 7.66 4.50
N GLU A 51 -8.10 8.01 5.36
CA GLU A 51 -6.68 8.08 5.03
C GLU A 51 -5.83 7.40 6.11
N VAL A 52 -4.82 6.66 5.69
CA VAL A 52 -3.77 6.14 6.57
C VAL A 52 -2.40 6.48 6.00
N ARG A 53 -1.45 6.90 6.83
CA ARG A 53 -0.06 7.09 6.42
C ARG A 53 0.81 6.00 7.01
N LEU A 54 1.46 5.27 6.12
CA LEU A 54 2.41 4.22 6.46
C LEU A 54 3.83 4.77 6.36
N GLY A 55 4.58 4.68 7.46
CA GLY A 55 6.02 4.87 7.46
C GLY A 55 6.72 3.61 6.97
N THR A 56 7.53 3.75 5.93
CA THR A 56 8.45 2.74 5.40
C THR A 56 9.89 3.14 5.73
N SER A 57 10.87 2.28 5.43
CA SER A 57 12.29 2.63 5.54
C SER A 57 12.71 3.80 4.62
N SER A 58 11.96 4.05 3.55
CA SER A 58 12.28 5.04 2.51
C SER A 58 11.44 6.32 2.59
N GLY A 59 10.50 6.41 3.53
CA GLY A 59 9.58 7.54 3.65
C GLY A 59 8.12 7.13 3.87
N MET A 60 7.20 8.09 3.71
CA MET A 60 5.76 7.89 3.98
C MET A 60 4.95 7.61 2.72
N VAL A 61 4.09 6.58 2.78
CA VAL A 61 3.10 6.26 1.75
C VAL A 61 1.70 6.45 2.33
N SER A 62 0.85 7.22 1.67
CA SER A 62 -0.56 7.41 2.06
C SER A 62 -1.45 6.39 1.37
N LEU A 63 -2.37 5.78 2.12
CA LEU A 63 -3.51 5.01 1.62
C LEU A 63 -4.75 5.87 1.75
N VAL A 64 -5.42 6.18 0.65
CA VAL A 64 -6.64 7.00 0.63
C VAL A 64 -7.78 6.16 0.09
N ARG A 65 -8.79 5.89 0.91
CA ARG A 65 -9.97 5.12 0.51
C ARG A 65 -10.92 6.02 -0.27
N ARG A 66 -11.35 5.54 -1.44
CA ARG A 66 -12.29 6.21 -2.36
C ARG A 66 -13.38 5.23 -2.78
N GLY A 67 -14.39 5.03 -1.94
CA GLY A 67 -15.45 4.04 -2.21
C GLY A 67 -14.88 2.63 -2.34
N GLY A 68 -15.06 2.00 -3.50
CA GLY A 68 -14.55 0.65 -3.84
C GLY A 68 -13.07 0.62 -4.29
N GLU A 69 -12.34 1.71 -4.08
CA GLU A 69 -10.93 1.84 -4.48
C GLU A 69 -10.07 2.35 -3.33
N ILE A 70 -8.77 2.04 -3.38
CA ILE A 70 -7.73 2.67 -2.55
C ILE A 70 -6.69 3.29 -3.47
N ALA A 71 -6.44 4.58 -3.30
CA ALA A 71 -5.31 5.26 -3.90
C ALA A 71 -4.10 5.17 -2.96
N VAL A 72 -3.00 4.64 -3.46
CA VAL A 72 -1.72 4.54 -2.77
C VAL A 72 -0.84 5.66 -3.29
N VAL A 73 -0.59 6.66 -2.46
CA VAL A 73 -0.02 7.95 -2.85
C VAL A 73 1.36 8.13 -2.24
N THR A 74 2.29 8.62 -3.05
CA THR A 74 3.57 9.19 -2.60
C THR A 74 3.66 10.65 -3.03
N TRP A 75 4.28 11.48 -2.19
CA TRP A 75 4.40 12.93 -2.36
C TRP A 75 5.83 13.32 -2.76
N GLY A 76 5.97 14.24 -3.72
CA GLY A 76 7.26 14.82 -4.11
C GLY A 76 8.09 14.00 -5.11
N ASN A 77 9.39 14.35 -5.20
CA ASN A 77 10.37 13.71 -6.08
C ASN A 77 10.85 12.41 -5.41
N ALA A 78 10.03 11.35 -5.52
CA ALA A 78 10.34 10.04 -4.97
C ALA A 78 11.58 9.47 -5.66
N ASP A 79 12.67 9.33 -4.92
CA ASP A 79 13.85 8.61 -5.39
C ASP A 79 13.53 7.13 -5.65
N GLU A 80 14.49 6.38 -6.20
CA GLU A 80 14.26 4.97 -6.53
C GLU A 80 13.86 4.13 -5.31
N ALA A 81 14.42 4.41 -4.14
CA ALA A 81 14.12 3.66 -2.92
C ALA A 81 12.67 3.90 -2.48
N MET A 82 12.19 5.14 -2.59
CA MET A 82 10.82 5.52 -2.30
C MET A 82 9.83 4.98 -3.34
N GLN A 83 10.19 4.97 -4.62
CA GLN A 83 9.37 4.36 -5.68
C GLN A 83 9.20 2.85 -5.45
N ARG A 84 10.28 2.16 -5.07
CA ARG A 84 10.24 0.72 -4.72
C ARG A 84 9.34 0.48 -3.50
N ALA A 85 9.47 1.28 -2.44
CA ALA A 85 8.61 1.19 -1.25
C ALA A 85 7.13 1.43 -1.61
N TRP A 86 6.86 2.43 -2.45
CA TRP A 86 5.53 2.74 -2.95
C TRP A 86 4.91 1.60 -3.75
N ASN A 87 5.67 0.98 -4.65
CA ASN A 87 5.24 -0.22 -5.40
C ASN A 87 4.96 -1.40 -4.47
N ALA A 88 5.81 -1.64 -3.46
CA ALA A 88 5.61 -2.72 -2.49
C ALA A 88 4.31 -2.54 -1.70
N VAL A 89 4.02 -1.32 -1.25
CA VAL A 89 2.76 -1.01 -0.55
C VAL A 89 1.56 -1.21 -1.48
N ALA A 90 1.62 -0.73 -2.72
CA ALA A 90 0.53 -0.92 -3.70
C ALA A 90 0.25 -2.40 -3.98
N TRP A 91 1.30 -3.20 -4.15
CA TRP A 91 1.19 -4.65 -4.30
C TRP A 91 0.57 -5.31 -3.08
N ALA A 92 1.01 -5.00 -1.87
CA ALA A 92 0.48 -5.61 -0.66
C ALA A 92 -1.00 -5.25 -0.43
N VAL A 93 -1.40 -4.01 -0.74
CA VAL A 93 -2.81 -3.58 -0.70
C VAL A 93 -3.66 -4.39 -1.68
N ALA A 94 -3.19 -4.54 -2.91
CA ALA A 94 -3.89 -5.32 -3.93
C ALA A 94 -3.95 -6.81 -3.57
N LYS A 95 -2.84 -7.41 -3.14
CA LYS A 95 -2.76 -8.83 -2.76
C LYS A 95 -3.61 -9.17 -1.54
N ALA A 96 -3.58 -8.34 -0.49
CA ALA A 96 -4.32 -8.59 0.74
C ALA A 96 -5.84 -8.35 0.61
N GLY A 97 -6.25 -7.58 -0.42
CA GLY A 97 -7.64 -7.24 -0.68
C GLY A 97 -8.25 -7.93 -1.89
N ASP A 98 -7.54 -8.87 -2.51
CA ASP A 98 -7.94 -9.50 -3.79
C ASP A 98 -8.29 -8.46 -4.87
N GLY A 99 -7.54 -7.36 -4.91
CA GLY A 99 -7.75 -6.22 -5.80
C GLY A 99 -6.86 -6.22 -7.03
N GLN A 100 -7.20 -5.36 -7.98
CA GLN A 100 -6.43 -5.11 -9.20
C GLN A 100 -5.85 -3.70 -9.18
N ILE A 101 -4.61 -3.57 -9.64
CA ILE A 101 -3.92 -2.29 -9.76
C ILE A 101 -4.28 -1.70 -11.13
N LEU A 102 -4.94 -0.55 -11.14
CA LEU A 102 -5.36 0.14 -12.35
C LEU A 102 -4.16 0.84 -12.99
N ARG A 103 -3.80 0.43 -14.21
CA ARG A 103 -2.74 1.05 -15.00
C ARG A 103 -3.31 1.61 -16.31
N PRO A 104 -2.57 2.51 -17.00
CA PRO A 104 -2.97 3.00 -18.32
C PRO A 104 -3.19 1.89 -19.35
N GLU A 105 -2.42 0.79 -19.25
CA GLU A 105 -2.54 -0.37 -20.14
C GLU A 105 -3.72 -1.30 -19.80
N GLY A 106 -4.36 -1.09 -18.65
CA GLY A 106 -5.46 -1.89 -18.13
C GLY A 106 -5.25 -2.34 -16.67
N PRO A 107 -6.27 -2.93 -16.03
CA PRO A 107 -6.14 -3.51 -14.70
C PRO A 107 -5.16 -4.69 -14.69
N GLN A 108 -4.26 -4.71 -13.72
CA GLN A 108 -3.30 -5.80 -13.51
C GLN A 108 -3.53 -6.49 -12.16
N ASN A 109 -3.36 -7.81 -12.11
CA ASN A 109 -3.32 -8.52 -10.85
C ASN A 109 -2.00 -8.21 -10.10
N PRO A 110 -1.92 -8.49 -8.78
CA PRO A 110 -0.73 -8.16 -7.99
C PRO A 110 0.54 -8.87 -8.46
N ASP A 111 0.45 -10.10 -8.96
CA ASP A 111 1.61 -10.90 -9.34
C ASP A 111 2.23 -10.38 -10.66
N ASP A 112 1.40 -10.05 -11.65
CA ASP A 112 1.83 -9.39 -12.89
C ASP A 112 2.42 -8.01 -12.61
N PHE A 113 1.80 -7.24 -11.70
CA PHE A 113 2.34 -5.96 -11.29
C PHE A 113 3.74 -6.12 -10.68
N ARG A 114 3.93 -7.09 -9.78
CA ARG A 114 5.22 -7.40 -9.15
C ARG A 114 6.30 -7.74 -10.17
N ALA A 115 5.96 -8.46 -11.24
CA ALA A 115 6.89 -8.78 -12.32
C ALA A 115 7.26 -7.56 -13.19
N SER A 116 6.40 -6.54 -13.25
CA SER A 116 6.55 -5.41 -14.17
C SER A 116 7.22 -4.17 -13.58
N VAL A 117 7.45 -4.11 -12.26
CA VAL A 117 8.04 -2.94 -11.59
C VAL A 117 9.17 -3.31 -10.64
N SER A 118 9.97 -2.32 -10.26
CA SER A 118 11.03 -2.52 -9.27
C SER A 118 10.48 -2.57 -7.85
N PHE A 119 10.92 -3.58 -7.10
CA PHE A 119 10.63 -3.78 -5.68
C PHE A 119 11.86 -3.59 -4.80
N PRO A 120 11.68 -3.33 -3.48
CA PRO A 120 12.73 -3.43 -2.48
C PRO A 120 13.33 -4.83 -2.50
N GLU A 121 14.64 -4.93 -2.24
CA GLU A 121 15.37 -6.21 -2.31
C GLU A 121 14.78 -7.28 -1.40
N ALA A 122 14.30 -6.88 -0.21
CA ALA A 122 13.62 -7.73 0.75
C ALA A 122 12.41 -8.49 0.15
N LEU A 123 11.67 -7.85 -0.77
CA LEU A 123 10.51 -8.43 -1.45
C LEU A 123 10.84 -9.08 -2.80
N ARG A 124 12.10 -9.39 -3.11
CA ARG A 124 12.45 -10.11 -4.37
C ARG A 124 12.61 -11.62 -4.20
N LYS A 125 12.59 -12.10 -2.96
CA LYS A 125 12.55 -13.53 -2.60
C LYS A 125 11.16 -14.10 -2.80
#